data_AF-A0A6J6UEM7-F1
#
_entry.id   AF-A0A6J6UEM7-F1
#
_cell.length_a   1.000
_cell.length_b   1.000
_cell.length_c   1.000
_cell.angle_alpha   90.00
_cell.angle_beta   90.00
_cell.angle_gamma   90.00
#
_symmetry.space_group_name_H-M   'P 1'
#
loop_
_entity.id
_entity.type
_entity.pdbx_description
1 polymer ?
#
loop_
_entity_poly.entity_id
_entity_poly.type
_entity_poly.pdbx_seq_one_letter_code
_entity_poly.pdbx_strand_id
1 'polypeptide(L)'
;MRFAALAHGVEEQLRERGVVLESEVVDQILRNRVDTGAELMRVTPRTALDYAPADLAEIVARAIVEAAETLPETMPCGRPAPSLTHAATEPNTRRAAAAAHPYIRTV
;
A
#
# COMPACT_ATOMS: atom_id res chain seq x y z
N MET A 1 -0.31 -23.85 -6.48
CA MET A 1 1.09 -24.18 -6.75
C MET A 1 1.95 -22.94 -7.06
N ARG A 2 1.58 -22.03 -7.97
CA ARG A 2 2.42 -20.86 -8.35
C ARG A 2 2.82 -19.93 -7.19
N PHE A 3 1.89 -19.61 -6.30
CA PHE A 3 2.20 -18.75 -5.14
C PHE A 3 3.24 -19.39 -4.19
N ALA A 4 3.06 -20.68 -3.85
CA ALA A 4 3.99 -21.39 -2.97
C ALA A 4 5.40 -21.50 -3.59
N ALA A 5 5.50 -21.69 -4.91
CA ALA A 5 6.79 -21.70 -5.60
C ALA A 5 7.47 -20.31 -5.57
N LEU A 6 6.70 -19.23 -5.73
CA LEU A 6 7.21 -17.86 -5.59
C LEU A 6 7.68 -17.59 -4.15
N ALA A 7 6.88 -17.95 -3.14
CA ALA A 7 7.23 -17.78 -1.74
C ALA A 7 8.52 -18.51 -1.39
N HIS A 8 8.64 -19.77 -1.81
CA HIS A 8 9.86 -20.55 -1.61
C HIS A 8 11.08 -19.91 -2.28
N GLY A 9 10.94 -19.45 -3.54
CA GLY A 9 12.03 -18.77 -4.24
C GLY A 9 12.47 -17.48 -3.54
N VAL A 10 11.53 -16.71 -2.97
CA VAL A 10 11.86 -15.51 -2.19
C VAL A 10 12.58 -15.88 -0.89
N GLU A 11 12.14 -16.91 -0.17
CA GLU A 11 12.81 -17.39 1.04
C GLU A 11 14.24 -17.87 0.76
N GLU A 12 14.47 -18.61 -0.34
CA GLU A 12 15.80 -19.03 -0.74
C GLU A 12 16.70 -17.83 -1.06
N GLN A 13 16.19 -16.86 -1.82
CA GLN A 13 16.90 -15.63 -2.15
C GLN A 13 17.23 -14.78 -0.92
N LEU A 14 16.34 -14.72 0.09
CA LEU A 14 16.61 -14.05 1.35
C LEU A 14 17.68 -14.79 2.17
N ARG A 15 17.61 -16.12 2.21
CA ARG A 15 18.58 -16.98 2.91
C ARG A 15 19.98 -16.84 2.32
N GLU A 16 20.11 -16.81 1.00
CA GLU A 16 21.38 -16.57 0.30
C GLU A 16 22.03 -15.23 0.67
N ARG A 17 21.19 -14.23 0.99
CA ARG A 17 21.62 -12.89 1.42
C ARG A 17 21.79 -12.76 2.94
N GLY A 18 21.63 -13.85 3.69
CA GLY A 18 21.78 -13.87 5.15
C GLY A 18 20.62 -13.24 5.92
N VAL A 19 19.47 -13.00 5.26
CA VAL A 19 18.28 -12.43 5.89
C VAL A 19 17.34 -13.56 6.28
N VAL A 20 17.00 -13.61 7.57
CA VAL A 20 16.02 -14.57 8.11
C VAL A 20 14.73 -13.81 8.40
N LEU A 21 13.66 -14.20 7.71
CA LEU A 21 12.31 -13.70 7.93
C LEU A 21 11.39 -14.88 8.21
N GLU A 22 10.43 -14.67 9.10
CA GLU A 22 9.37 -15.64 9.37
C GLU A 22 8.56 -15.87 8.09
N SER A 23 8.26 -17.13 7.77
CA SER A 23 7.51 -17.49 6.55
C SER A 23 6.15 -16.80 6.48
N GLU A 24 5.49 -16.59 7.61
CA GLU A 24 4.21 -15.85 7.67
C GLU A 24 4.35 -14.40 7.19
N VAL A 25 5.47 -13.75 7.52
CA VAL A 25 5.77 -12.37 7.10
C VAL A 25 6.04 -12.33 5.59
N VAL A 26 6.81 -13.29 5.06
CA VAL A 26 7.06 -13.42 3.62
C VAL A 26 5.75 -13.62 2.86
N ASP A 27 4.89 -14.51 3.34
CA ASP A 27 3.58 -14.77 2.77
C ASP A 27 2.69 -13.52 2.77
N GLN A 28 2.67 -12.76 3.86
CA GLN A 28 1.87 -11.56 3.97
C GLN A 28 2.36 -10.45 3.02
N ILE A 29 3.68 -10.25 2.93
CA ILE A 29 4.29 -9.32 1.97
C ILE A 29 3.90 -9.71 0.55
N LEU A 30 4.04 -10.99 0.20
CA LEU A 30 3.75 -11.48 -1.14
C LEU A 30 2.27 -11.34 -1.50
N ARG A 31 1.35 -11.68 -0.59
CA ARG A 31 -0.10 -11.47 -0.81
C ARG A 31 -0.39 -10.00 -1.12
N ASN A 32 0.10 -9.10 -0.27
CA ASN A 32 -0.12 -7.67 -0.47
C ASN A 32 0.44 -7.16 -1.81
N ARG A 33 1.63 -7.63 -2.22
CA ARG A 33 2.24 -7.26 -3.50
C ARG A 33 1.47 -7.82 -4.70
N VAL A 34 1.03 -9.06 -4.63
CA VAL A 34 0.23 -9.69 -5.68
C VAL A 34 -1.11 -8.99 -5.82
N ASP A 35 -1.78 -8.68 -4.71
CA ASP A 35 -3.06 -7.96 -4.71
C ASP A 35 -2.89 -6.55 -5.30
N THR A 36 -1.86 -5.82 -4.88
CA THR A 36 -1.52 -4.50 -5.45
C THR A 36 -1.26 -4.60 -6.95
N GLY A 37 -0.48 -5.59 -7.40
CA GLY A 37 -0.19 -5.79 -8.82
C GLY A 37 -1.45 -6.11 -9.63
N ALA A 38 -2.34 -6.94 -9.07
CA ALA A 38 -3.61 -7.29 -9.67
C ALA A 38 -4.53 -6.08 -9.82
N GLU A 39 -4.61 -5.22 -8.81
CA GLU A 39 -5.36 -3.96 -8.86
C GLU A 39 -4.84 -3.02 -9.95
N LEU A 40 -3.52 -2.82 -10.01
CA LEU A 40 -2.86 -1.97 -11.02
C LEU A 40 -3.11 -2.47 -12.44
N MET A 41 -3.07 -3.79 -12.64
CA MET A 41 -3.32 -4.44 -13.92
C MET A 41 -4.82 -4.59 -14.23
N ARG A 42 -5.71 -4.30 -13.26
CA ARG A 42 -7.16 -4.55 -13.32
C ARG A 42 -7.50 -6.01 -13.67
N VAL A 43 -6.77 -6.95 -13.07
CA VAL A 43 -6.97 -8.40 -13.24
C VAL A 43 -7.14 -9.08 -11.88
N THR A 44 -7.42 -10.38 -11.87
CA THR A 44 -7.44 -11.14 -10.62
C THR A 44 -6.02 -11.40 -10.10
N PRO A 45 -5.81 -11.59 -8.78
CA PRO A 45 -4.52 -12.00 -8.21
C PRO A 45 -3.90 -13.22 -8.90
N ARG A 46 -4.74 -14.19 -9.28
CA ARG A 46 -4.30 -15.37 -10.02
C ARG A 46 -3.76 -15.00 -11.40
N THR A 47 -4.46 -14.14 -12.13
CA THR A 47 -4.03 -13.66 -13.45
C THR A 47 -2.76 -12.83 -13.35
N ALA A 48 -2.63 -11.97 -12.33
CA ALA A 48 -1.42 -11.19 -12.11
C ALA A 48 -0.19 -12.10 -11.90
N LEU A 49 -0.36 -13.17 -11.11
CA LEU A 49 0.68 -14.20 -10.93
C LEU A 49 0.99 -14.96 -12.22
N ASP A 50 0.04 -15.12 -13.13
CA ASP A 50 0.29 -15.77 -14.42
C ASP A 50 1.13 -14.91 -15.36
N TYR A 51 1.13 -13.59 -15.16
CA TYR A 51 1.97 -12.63 -15.87
C TYR A 51 3.26 -12.28 -15.10
N ALA A 52 3.48 -12.87 -13.92
CA ALA A 52 4.68 -12.62 -13.14
C ALA A 52 5.94 -12.99 -13.95
N PRO A 53 6.97 -12.13 -13.96
CA PRO A 53 8.20 -12.44 -14.64
C PRO A 53 9.00 -13.51 -13.86
N ALA A 54 9.88 -14.23 -14.55
CA ALA A 54 10.61 -15.36 -13.97
C ALA A 54 11.57 -14.96 -12.84
N ASP A 55 12.04 -13.71 -12.86
CA ASP A 55 12.93 -13.09 -11.87
C ASP A 55 12.18 -12.39 -10.73
N LEU A 56 10.84 -12.52 -10.65
CA LEU A 56 10.04 -11.85 -9.62
C LEU A 56 10.50 -12.18 -8.20
N ALA A 57 10.92 -13.42 -7.95
CA ALA A 57 11.42 -13.84 -6.63
C ALA A 57 12.66 -13.03 -6.22
N GLU A 58 13.59 -12.81 -7.15
CA GLU A 58 14.79 -12.01 -6.91
C GLU A 58 14.44 -10.53 -6.68
N ILE A 59 13.55 -9.98 -7.52
CA ILE A 59 13.10 -8.58 -7.40
C ILE A 59 12.46 -8.33 -6.05
N VAL A 60 11.57 -9.23 -5.60
CA VAL A 60 10.89 -9.11 -4.31
C VAL A 60 11.88 -9.26 -3.16
N ALA A 61 12.77 -10.25 -3.20
CA ALA A 61 13.79 -10.43 -2.16
C ALA A 61 14.68 -9.19 -2.04
N ARG A 62 15.14 -8.62 -3.17
CA ARG A 62 15.92 -7.38 -3.17
C ARG A 62 15.14 -6.21 -2.55
N ALA A 63 13.88 -6.03 -2.92
CA ALA A 63 13.04 -4.96 -2.37
C ALA A 63 12.81 -5.13 -0.85
N ILE A 64 12.73 -6.37 -0.35
CA ILE A 64 12.65 -6.65 1.09
C ILE A 64 13.94 -6.25 1.79
N VAL A 65 15.11 -6.61 1.24
CA VAL A 65 16.41 -6.22 1.81
C VAL A 65 16.59 -4.71 1.80
N GLU A 66 16.31 -4.04 0.68
CA GLU A 66 16.37 -2.58 0.59
C GLU A 66 15.45 -1.91 1.62
N ALA A 67 14.23 -2.43 1.80
CA ALA A 67 13.31 -1.92 2.82
C ALA A 67 13.82 -2.14 4.26
N ALA A 68 14.51 -3.25 4.52
CA ALA A 68 15.13 -3.54 5.81
C ALA A 68 16.32 -2.61 6.09
N GLU A 69 17.14 -2.32 5.08
CA GLU A 69 18.32 -1.43 5.20
C GLU A 69 17.94 0.05 5.31
N THR A 70 16.81 0.45 4.71
CA THR A 70 16.31 1.83 4.76
C THR A 70 15.48 2.13 6.00
N LEU A 71 15.14 1.13 6.81
CA LEU A 71 14.57 1.34 8.14
C LEU A 71 15.69 1.78 9.10
N PRO A 72 15.69 3.04 9.59
CA PRO A 72 16.64 3.42 10.62
C PRO A 72 16.40 2.55 11.86
N GLU A 73 17.47 2.09 12.53
CA GLU A 73 17.47 1.29 13.78
C GLU A 73 16.75 1.98 14.97
N THR A 74 16.02 3.07 14.75
CA THR A 74 15.36 3.87 15.78
C THR A 74 13.94 4.25 15.39
N MET A 75 12.97 3.32 15.48
CA MET A 75 11.59 3.73 15.77
C MET A 75 10.96 2.77 16.78
N PRO A 76 10.70 3.21 18.03
CA PRO A 76 9.87 2.45 18.95
C PRO A 76 8.47 2.35 18.34
N CYS A 77 7.88 1.16 18.44
CA CYS A 77 6.48 0.91 18.10
C CYS A 77 5.59 1.99 18.72
N GLY A 78 5.05 2.88 17.89
CA GLY A 78 4.31 4.03 18.37
C GLY A 78 4.01 5.06 17.29
N ARG A 79 3.27 4.69 16.24
CA ARG A 79 2.53 5.69 15.46
C ARG A 79 1.09 5.20 15.19
N PRO A 80 0.07 5.95 15.64
CA PRO A 80 -1.31 5.64 15.32
C PRO A 80 -1.59 5.88 13.83
N ALA A 81 -2.53 5.12 13.28
CA ALA A 81 -2.95 5.15 11.88
C ALA A 81 -3.24 6.59 11.39
N PRO A 82 -2.87 6.95 10.15
CA PRO A 82 -3.28 8.23 9.58
C PRO A 82 -4.80 8.21 9.34
N SER A 83 -5.52 9.00 10.13
CA SER A 83 -6.94 9.29 9.91
C SER A 83 -7.12 9.91 8.52
N LEU A 84 -7.78 9.18 7.63
CA LEU A 84 -8.22 9.68 6.33
C LEU A 84 -9.40 10.66 6.53
N THR A 85 -9.11 11.93 6.81
CA THR A 85 -10.08 13.00 6.55
C THR A 85 -10.03 13.35 5.08
N HIS A 86 -10.93 12.72 4.33
CA HIS A 86 -11.23 13.01 2.94
C HIS A 86 -11.74 14.46 2.84
N ALA A 87 -10.94 15.34 2.23
CA ALA A 87 -11.40 16.64 1.77
C ALA A 87 -12.40 16.41 0.63
N ALA A 88 -13.68 16.64 0.89
CA ALA A 88 -14.71 16.66 -0.13
C ALA A 88 -15.39 18.02 -0.19
N THR A 89 -15.27 18.62 -1.38
CA THR A 89 -16.17 19.58 -2.02
C THR A 89 -15.96 21.08 -1.74
N GLU A 90 -15.34 21.75 -2.73
CA GLU A 90 -15.52 23.19 -3.00
C GLU A 90 -17.00 23.55 -3.21
N PRO A 91 -17.37 24.83 -3.02
CA PRO A 91 -18.12 25.49 -4.08
C PRO A 91 -17.58 26.89 -4.40
N ASN A 92 -17.16 27.08 -5.65
CA ASN A 92 -16.95 28.41 -6.24
C ASN A 92 -18.27 28.91 -6.82
N THR A 93 -18.82 30.00 -6.28
CA THR A 93 -19.58 30.96 -7.09
C THR A 93 -19.51 32.34 -6.48
N ARG A 94 -18.86 33.25 -7.22
CA ARG A 94 -18.86 34.70 -7.01
C ARG A 94 -20.27 35.29 -7.13
N ARG A 95 -20.47 36.39 -6.38
CA ARG A 95 -21.22 37.62 -6.74
C ARG A 95 -22.65 37.79 -6.17
N ALA A 96 -22.74 38.56 -5.08
CA ALA A 96 -23.65 39.71 -4.86
C ALA A 96 -23.52 40.11 -3.38
N ALA A 97 -22.82 41.19 -3.03
CA ALA A 97 -23.30 42.57 -3.03
C ALA A 97 -24.42 42.84 -2.00
N ALA A 98 -24.00 43.47 -0.89
CA ALA A 98 -24.62 44.63 -0.25
C ALA A 98 -25.99 44.52 0.48
N ALA A 99 -26.09 45.37 1.51
CA ALA A 99 -27.27 45.82 2.27
C ALA A 99 -27.77 44.85 3.36
N ALA A 100 -27.50 45.12 4.64
CA ALA A 100 -28.19 46.07 5.53
C ALA A 100 -29.56 45.55 6.04
N HIS A 101 -29.60 45.35 7.37
CA HIS A 101 -30.72 45.34 8.33
C HIS A 101 -32.07 45.96 7.88
N PRO A 102 -33.15 45.88 8.70
CA PRO A 102 -33.76 44.79 9.49
C PRO A 102 -35.26 44.66 9.09
N TYR A 103 -36.13 44.12 9.96
CA TYR A 103 -37.63 44.14 9.96
C TYR A 103 -38.42 42.86 9.56
N ILE A 104 -39.32 42.48 10.49
CA ILE A 104 -40.64 41.81 10.35
C ILE A 104 -40.81 40.36 10.89
N ARG A 105 -41.36 40.32 12.12
CA ARG A 105 -42.44 39.48 12.74
C ARG A 105 -43.28 38.63 11.73
N THR A 106 -43.76 37.41 11.97
CA THR A 106 -44.85 36.91 12.86
C THR A 106 -45.06 35.43 12.44
N VAL A 107 -45.40 34.46 13.29
CA VAL A 107 -46.69 34.20 13.95
C VAL A 107 -46.49 33.70 15.38
#